data_AF-A0A653C3T1-F1
#
_entry.id   AF-A0A653C3T1-F1
#
_cell.length_a   1.000
_cell.length_b   1.000
_cell.length_c   1.000
_cell.angle_alpha   90.00
_cell.angle_beta   90.00
_cell.angle_gamma   90.00
#
_symmetry.space_group_name_H-M   'P 1'
#
loop_
_entity.id
_entity.type
_entity.pdbx_description
1 polymer ?
#
loop_
_entity_poly.entity_id
_entity_poly.type
_entity_poly.pdbx_seq_one_letter_code
_entity_poly.pdbx_strand_id
1 'polypeptide(L)'
;MCAQGHAEDIEILIREKACVLTSMLRNSAAILENLCSSDLRDYDKITSALKLRFGDARLTELLHGELHNRTQQPKEGLTTLVYEVQSLAKRAFGNI
;
A
#
# COMPACT_ATOMS: atom_id res chain seq x y z
N MET A 1 33.51 -24.00 7.82
CA MET A 1 32.31 -23.80 6.98
C MET A 1 32.15 -22.29 6.81
N CYS A 2 32.43 -21.79 5.62
CA CYS A 2 32.79 -20.40 5.37
C CYS A 2 31.57 -19.47 5.23
N ALA A 3 31.78 -18.15 5.35
CA ALA A 3 30.74 -17.11 5.22
C ALA A 3 29.88 -17.23 3.94
N GLN A 4 30.40 -17.88 2.89
CA GLN A 4 29.71 -18.21 1.65
C GLN A 4 28.42 -19.02 1.87
N GLY A 5 28.44 -20.04 2.73
CA GLY A 5 27.26 -20.89 2.97
C GLY A 5 26.14 -20.13 3.68
N HIS A 6 26.51 -19.22 4.59
CA HIS A 6 25.52 -18.38 5.29
C HIS A 6 24.84 -17.37 4.36
N ALA A 7 25.56 -16.86 3.34
CA ALA A 7 24.99 -15.93 2.37
C ALA A 7 23.99 -16.64 1.42
N GLU A 8 24.32 -17.85 0.97
CA GLU A 8 23.43 -18.67 0.14
C GLU A 8 22.17 -19.08 0.90
N ASP A 9 22.29 -19.44 2.19
CA ASP A 9 21.14 -19.75 3.05
C ASP A 9 20.18 -18.54 3.21
N ILE A 10 20.73 -17.32 3.31
CA ILE A 10 19.95 -16.09 3.39
C ILE A 10 19.22 -15.81 2.07
N GLU A 11 19.88 -16.00 0.93
CA GLU A 11 19.28 -15.79 -0.39
C GLU A 11 18.11 -16.76 -0.65
N ILE A 12 18.29 -18.03 -0.28
CA ILE A 12 17.23 -19.05 -0.35
C ILE A 12 16.03 -18.63 0.51
N LEU A 13 16.27 -18.17 1.75
CA LEU A 13 15.22 -17.71 2.66
C LEU A 13 14.45 -16.49 2.10
N ILE A 14 15.14 -15.53 1.50
CA ILE A 14 14.50 -14.35 0.88
C ILE A 14 13.60 -14.78 -0.28
N ARG A 15 14.06 -15.70 -1.11
CA ARG A 15 13.28 -16.24 -2.23
C ARG A 15 12.05 -17.02 -1.76
N GLU A 16 12.18 -17.80 -0.69
CA GLU A 16 11.04 -18.50 -0.08
C GLU A 16 9.99 -17.52 0.45
N LYS A 17 10.41 -16.45 1.13
CA LYS A 17 9.52 -15.37 1.57
C LYS A 17 8.78 -14.71 0.41
N ALA A 18 9.45 -14.45 -0.70
CA ALA A 18 8.82 -13.92 -1.90
C ALA A 18 7.73 -14.86 -2.44
N CYS A 19 8.03 -16.17 -2.54
CA CYS A 19 7.07 -17.18 -2.99
C CYS A 19 5.83 -17.29 -2.06
N VAL A 20 6.05 -17.25 -0.75
CA VAL A 20 4.95 -17.26 0.25
C VAL A 20 4.10 -16.02 0.09
N LEU A 21 4.72 -14.83 0.05
CA LEU A 21 4.00 -13.57 -0.10
C LEU A 21 3.17 -13.53 -1.39
N THR A 22 3.76 -13.91 -2.53
CA THR A 22 3.05 -14.03 -3.81
C THR A 22 1.88 -14.99 -3.72
N SER A 23 2.03 -16.12 -3.01
CA SER A 23 0.93 -17.08 -2.84
C SER A 23 -0.21 -16.54 -1.99
N MET A 24 0.08 -15.76 -0.95
CA MET A 24 -0.94 -15.08 -0.14
C MET A 24 -1.69 -14.01 -0.95
N LEU A 25 -1.00 -13.34 -1.89
CA LEU A 25 -1.56 -12.30 -2.75
C LEU A 25 -2.23 -12.83 -4.01
N ARG A 26 -2.26 -14.15 -4.23
CA ARG A 26 -2.78 -14.77 -5.46
C ARG A 26 -4.21 -14.36 -5.79
N ASN A 27 -5.03 -14.09 -4.77
CA ASN A 27 -6.41 -13.64 -4.92
C ASN A 27 -6.55 -12.11 -5.09
N SER A 28 -5.45 -11.37 -4.98
CA SER A 28 -5.37 -9.91 -5.17
C SER A 28 -4.73 -9.60 -6.53
N ALA A 29 -5.35 -10.13 -7.59
CA ALA A 29 -4.80 -10.18 -8.95
C ALA A 29 -4.26 -8.83 -9.45
N ALA A 30 -4.95 -7.72 -9.17
CA ALA A 30 -4.56 -6.38 -9.63
C ALA A 30 -3.16 -5.91 -9.13
N ILE A 31 -2.66 -6.44 -8.02
CA ILE A 31 -1.31 -6.12 -7.51
C ILE A 31 -0.25 -6.87 -8.30
N LEU A 32 -0.51 -8.16 -8.56
CA LEU A 32 0.43 -9.08 -9.19
C LEU A 32 0.45 -8.96 -10.71
N GLU A 33 -0.65 -8.50 -11.33
CA GLU A 33 -0.78 -8.31 -12.78
C GLU A 33 0.23 -7.30 -13.35
N ASN A 34 0.70 -6.36 -12.54
CA ASN A 34 1.69 -5.36 -12.95
C ASN A 34 3.14 -5.83 -12.81
N LEU A 35 3.37 -7.05 -12.31
CA LEU A 35 4.69 -7.62 -12.06
C LEU A 35 4.99 -8.77 -13.04
N CYS A 36 6.23 -8.85 -13.52
CA CYS A 36 6.62 -9.96 -14.38
C CYS A 36 7.01 -11.20 -13.54
N SER A 37 7.17 -12.36 -14.18
CA SER A 37 7.42 -13.63 -13.46
C SER A 37 8.68 -13.62 -12.60
N SER A 38 9.73 -12.88 -13.00
CA SER A 38 10.93 -12.69 -12.18
C SER A 38 10.68 -11.80 -10.98
N ASP A 39 9.89 -10.73 -11.14
CA ASP A 39 9.53 -9.82 -10.03
C ASP A 39 8.71 -10.54 -8.96
N LEU A 40 7.87 -11.51 -9.36
CA LEU A 40 7.08 -12.33 -8.42
C LEU A 40 7.91 -13.28 -7.55
N ARG A 41 9.23 -13.37 -7.79
CA ARG A 41 10.18 -14.09 -6.92
C ARG A 41 11.16 -13.16 -6.21
N ASP A 42 11.01 -11.85 -6.40
CA ASP A 42 11.82 -10.83 -5.77
C ASP A 42 10.98 -10.14 -4.67
N TYR A 43 11.39 -10.35 -3.43
CA TYR A 43 10.70 -9.83 -2.27
C TYR A 43 10.61 -8.29 -2.28
N ASP A 44 11.66 -7.61 -2.74
CA ASP A 44 11.73 -6.16 -2.75
C ASP A 44 10.85 -5.57 -3.85
N LYS A 45 10.74 -6.24 -5.00
CA LYS A 45 9.80 -5.83 -6.06
C LYS A 45 8.35 -5.96 -5.61
N ILE A 46 7.99 -7.08 -4.98
CA ILE A 46 6.63 -7.30 -4.47
C ILE A 46 6.29 -6.26 -3.40
N THR A 47 7.17 -6.05 -2.42
CA THR A 47 6.92 -5.08 -1.35
C THR A 47 6.91 -3.63 -1.86
N SER A 48 7.72 -3.30 -2.87
CA SER A 48 7.69 -1.98 -3.51
C SER A 48 6.38 -1.73 -4.24
N ALA A 49 5.85 -2.72 -4.97
CA ALA A 49 4.55 -2.62 -5.62
C ALA A 49 3.42 -2.43 -4.59
N LEU A 50 3.48 -3.15 -3.47
CA LEU A 50 2.54 -2.96 -2.36
C LEU A 50 2.63 -1.55 -1.76
N LYS A 51 3.83 -1.05 -1.49
CA LYS A 51 4.03 0.32 -0.98
C LYS A 51 3.56 1.38 -1.96
N LEU A 52 3.78 1.20 -3.26
CA LEU A 52 3.29 2.13 -4.27
C LEU A 52 1.76 2.18 -4.30
N ARG A 53 1.11 1.03 -4.11
CA ARG A 53 -0.35 0.92 -4.19
C ARG A 53 -1.08 1.30 -2.90
N PHE A 54 -0.52 0.95 -1.75
CA PHE A 54 -1.18 1.03 -0.44
C PHE A 54 -0.36 1.81 0.60
N GLY A 55 0.83 2.29 0.25
CA GLY A 55 1.67 3.04 1.18
C GLY A 55 1.12 4.43 1.48
N ASP A 56 1.68 5.03 2.54
CA ASP A 56 1.19 6.27 3.11
C ASP A 56 1.14 7.43 2.10
N ALA A 57 2.12 7.54 1.21
CA ALA A 57 2.14 8.58 0.18
C ALA A 57 0.88 8.55 -0.71
N ARG A 58 0.47 7.35 -1.15
CA ARG A 58 -0.73 7.17 -1.97
C ARG A 58 -2.00 7.45 -1.17
N LEU A 59 -2.01 7.05 0.10
CA LEU A 59 -3.12 7.34 1.01
C LEU A 59 -3.26 8.84 1.25
N THR A 60 -2.16 9.56 1.49
CA THR A 60 -2.13 11.01 1.66
C THR A 60 -2.64 11.72 0.41
N GLU A 61 -2.18 11.34 -0.79
CA GLU A 61 -2.70 11.90 -2.05
C GLU A 61 -4.21 11.70 -2.21
N LEU A 62 -4.71 10.50 -1.91
CA LEU A 62 -6.14 10.18 -1.97
C LEU A 62 -6.94 11.07 -1.01
N LEU A 63 -6.50 11.18 0.25
CA LEU A 63 -7.18 11.96 1.28
C LEU A 63 -7.17 13.46 0.99
N HIS A 64 -6.06 13.99 0.47
CA HIS A 64 -6.02 15.38 0.00
C HIS A 64 -7.01 15.61 -1.15
N GLY A 65 -7.10 14.67 -2.10
CA GLY A 65 -8.06 14.74 -3.20
C GLY A 65 -9.52 14.67 -2.73
N GLU A 66 -9.83 13.76 -1.80
CA GLU A 66 -11.16 13.66 -1.18
C GLU A 66 -11.55 14.96 -0.46
N LEU A 67 -10.64 15.52 0.34
CA LEU A 67 -10.86 16.77 1.04
C LEU A 67 -11.03 17.96 0.09
N HIS A 68 -10.18 18.06 -0.93
CA HIS A 68 -10.24 19.14 -1.93
C HIS A 68 -11.57 19.14 -2.69
N ASN A 69 -12.06 17.94 -3.04
CA ASN A 69 -13.31 17.77 -3.78
C ASN A 69 -14.55 17.74 -2.86
N ARG A 70 -14.37 17.90 -1.55
CA ARG A 70 -15.48 17.81 -0.60
C ARG A 70 -16.38 19.03 -0.71
N THR A 71 -17.55 18.84 -1.30
CA THR A 71 -18.62 19.84 -1.37
C THR A 71 -19.88 19.31 -0.67
N GLN A 72 -20.70 20.22 -0.15
CA GLN A 72 -22.00 19.86 0.46
C GLN A 72 -22.86 19.09 -0.54
N GLN A 73 -23.40 17.94 -0.13
CA GLN A 73 -24.32 17.16 -0.96
C GLN A 73 -25.77 17.65 -0.84
N PRO A 74 -26.63 17.41 -1.85
CA PRO A 74 -28.05 17.68 -1.72
C PRO A 74 -28.63 16.94 -0.51
N LYS A 75 -29.35 17.67 0.36
CA LYS A 75 -29.95 17.17 1.62
C LYS A 75 -28.96 16.88 2.75
N GLU A 76 -27.67 17.17 2.58
CA GLU A 76 -26.70 17.09 3.67
C GLU A 76 -26.84 18.28 4.61
N GLY A 77 -26.95 18.01 5.92
CA GLY A 77 -26.92 19.05 6.94
C GLY A 77 -25.53 19.65 7.12
N LEU A 78 -25.48 20.96 7.44
CA LEU A 78 -24.22 21.67 7.61
C LEU A 78 -23.34 21.08 8.72
N THR A 79 -23.95 20.60 9.82
CA THR A 79 -23.22 19.94 10.91
C THR A 79 -22.54 18.65 10.47
N THR A 80 -23.22 17.84 9.64
CA THR A 80 -22.64 16.64 9.02
C THR A 80 -21.48 17.00 8.12
N LEU A 81 -21.63 18.02 7.26
CA LEU A 81 -20.55 18.50 6.40
C LEU A 81 -19.32 18.92 7.21
N VAL A 82 -19.50 19.74 8.25
CA VAL A 82 -18.39 20.23 9.09
C VAL A 82 -17.66 19.09 9.76
N TYR A 83 -18.40 18.12 10.33
CA TYR A 83 -17.81 16.94 10.97
C TYR A 83 -16.97 16.13 9.97
N GLU A 84 -17.51 15.87 8.78
CA GLU A 84 -16.81 15.10 7.75
C GLU A 84 -15.56 15.83 7.23
N VAL A 85 -15.65 17.15 6.99
CA VAL A 85 -14.50 17.97 6.58
C VAL A 85 -13.41 17.95 7.65
N GLN A 86 -13.77 18.11 8.92
CA GLN A 86 -12.81 18.06 10.02
C GLN A 86 -12.15 16.68 10.15
N SER A 87 -12.94 15.62 10.04
CA SER A 87 -12.45 14.23 10.08
C SER A 87 -11.49 13.94 8.92
N LEU A 88 -11.85 14.34 7.69
CA LEU A 88 -11.00 14.20 6.51
C LEU A 88 -9.71 15.00 6.64
N ALA A 89 -9.77 16.24 7.14
CA ALA A 89 -8.60 17.07 7.35
C ALA A 89 -7.62 16.42 8.34
N LYS A 90 -8.12 15.89 9.47
CA LYS A 90 -7.29 15.17 10.45
C LYS A 90 -6.61 13.93 9.85
N ARG A 91 -7.32 13.19 8.99
CA ARG A 91 -6.74 12.02 8.31
C ARG A 91 -5.70 12.43 7.27
N ALA A 92 -5.93 13.53 6.56
CA ALA A 92 -5.07 13.96 5.46
C ALA A 92 -3.76 14.62 5.94
N PHE A 93 -3.83 15.44 6.99
CA PHE A 93 -2.69 16.23 7.48
C PHE A 93 -2.16 15.80 8.86
N GLY A 94 -2.80 14.82 9.50
CA GLY A 94 -2.54 14.49 10.91
C GLY A 94 -3.33 15.41 11.86
N ASN A 95 -3.06 15.34 13.16
CA ASN A 95 -3.82 16.10 14.16
C ASN A 95 -3.70 17.62 13.93
N ILE A 96 -4.80 18.21 13.44
CA ILE A 96 -5.11 19.65 13.38
C ILE A 96 -6.18 20.00 14.41
#